data_AF-A0A7J6LLV1-F1
#
_entry.id   AF-A0A7J6LLV1-F1
#
_cell.length_a   1.000
_cell.length_b   1.000
_cell.length_c   1.000
_cell.angle_alpha   90.00
_cell.angle_beta   90.00
_cell.angle_gamma   90.00
#
_symmetry.space_group_name_H-M   'P 1'
#
loop_
_entity.id
_entity.type
_entity.pdbx_description
1 polymer ?
#
loop_
_entity_poly.entity_id
_entity_poly.type
_entity_poly.pdbx_seq_one_letter_code
_entity_poly.pdbx_strand_id
1 'polypeptide(L)'
;MRRKWCDIMKFVGEVVKVGNFPLPDALWHKITRCATGPLVLLVQTTTWMNNDIFDSIASFIKSAVERKALVPSFGTVVGENKSVVEYLRLVHTDSLKNKITLLVDAVDRRWSNWSVTSEGDYIRALEGYKLKSSTTLTSTHAFKNNSTVTSPAVTKRMQHEIRDLTRHLPIHPESSIYVVYDDKRSDLLKAMITGPVGTPYANGCFVFDIHVSSTYPNAPPKVKFMTTGGGKIRFNPNLYANGKVCLSLLGTWRGPGWKAKESNIRQVLLSIQGLVLVPHPYFNEPGFEGSMNTSQGSRASETYNQSIRSHCLRTAILNMMRKPPVGLEEVVRLHFQYRADQILYQLEEWEASADAGHKPAVSKTSSELRPLLEAARRQRVDIPPEVIDLDDD
;
A
#
# COMPACT_ATOMS: atom_id res chain seq x y z
N MET A 1 -10.21 6.04 16.46
CA MET A 1 -11.28 6.47 15.53
C MET A 1 -12.67 6.52 16.18
N ARG A 2 -13.23 5.44 16.77
CA ARG A 2 -14.61 5.45 17.31
C ARG A 2 -14.91 6.53 18.36
N ARG A 3 -14.01 6.84 19.32
CA ARG A 3 -14.25 7.90 20.33
C ARG A 3 -14.32 9.31 19.73
N LYS A 4 -13.36 9.70 18.88
CA LYS A 4 -13.35 11.01 18.21
C LYS A 4 -14.53 11.18 17.23
N TRP A 5 -14.97 10.10 16.58
CA TRP A 5 -16.20 10.08 15.77
C TRP A 5 -17.46 10.21 16.64
N CYS A 6 -17.51 9.57 17.80
CA CYS A 6 -18.61 9.76 18.77
C CYS A 6 -18.65 11.19 19.30
N ASP A 7 -17.50 11.85 19.52
CA ASP A 7 -17.45 13.22 20.01
C ASP A 7 -17.91 14.23 18.96
N ILE A 8 -17.59 13.99 17.67
CA ILE A 8 -18.09 14.78 16.54
C ILE A 8 -19.60 14.58 16.35
N MET A 9 -20.10 13.33 16.42
CA MET A 9 -21.54 13.06 16.31
C MET A 9 -22.33 13.55 17.54
N LYS A 10 -21.71 13.58 18.73
CA LYS A 10 -22.28 14.23 19.92
C LYS A 10 -22.39 15.74 19.74
N PHE A 11 -21.34 16.39 19.22
CA PHE A 11 -21.37 17.83 18.92
C PHE A 11 -22.45 18.17 17.89
N VAL A 12 -22.54 17.40 16.81
CA VAL A 12 -23.60 17.55 15.80
C VAL A 12 -25.00 17.29 16.39
N GLY A 13 -25.14 16.28 17.26
CA GLY A 13 -26.40 15.99 17.96
C GLY A 13 -26.80 17.05 19.00
N GLU A 14 -25.85 17.67 19.69
CA GLU A 14 -26.07 18.77 20.64
C GLU A 14 -26.54 20.04 19.91
N VAL A 15 -25.94 20.38 18.78
CA VAL A 15 -26.35 21.51 17.93
C VAL A 15 -27.78 21.32 17.41
N VAL A 16 -28.18 20.09 17.06
CA VAL A 16 -29.55 19.77 16.63
C VAL A 16 -30.55 19.84 17.80
N LYS A 17 -30.16 19.43 19.01
CA LYS A 17 -31.00 19.52 20.22
C LYS A 17 -31.23 20.97 20.67
N VAL A 18 -30.21 21.82 20.60
CA VAL A 18 -30.32 23.25 20.96
C VAL A 18 -31.26 24.01 20.01
N GLY A 19 -31.44 23.52 18.77
CA GLY A 19 -32.36 24.10 17.78
C GLY A 19 -33.83 23.70 17.90
N ASN A 20 -34.21 22.81 18.83
CA ASN A 20 -35.60 22.35 19.04
C ASN A 20 -36.30 21.78 17.77
N PHE A 21 -35.56 21.06 16.92
CA PHE A 21 -36.11 20.43 15.71
C PHE A 21 -36.51 18.97 15.98
N PRO A 22 -37.79 18.57 15.80
CA PRO A 22 -38.22 17.18 15.99
C PRO A 22 -37.81 16.35 14.76
N LEU A 23 -36.89 15.40 14.96
CA LEU A 23 -36.56 14.40 13.94
C LEU A 23 -37.37 13.11 14.21
N PRO A 24 -37.99 12.48 13.20
CA PRO A 24 -38.70 11.21 13.37
C PRO A 24 -37.77 10.07 13.82
N ASP A 25 -38.20 9.22 14.75
CA ASP A 25 -37.40 8.13 15.35
C ASP A 25 -36.81 7.15 14.32
N ALA A 26 -37.48 6.98 13.18
CA ALA A 26 -36.99 6.15 12.07
C ALA A 26 -35.70 6.70 11.42
N LEU A 27 -35.48 8.02 11.47
CA LEU A 27 -34.27 8.65 10.92
C LEU A 27 -33.09 8.51 11.88
N TRP A 28 -33.33 8.60 13.19
CA TRP A 28 -32.32 8.33 14.23
C TRP A 28 -31.74 6.91 14.13
N HIS A 29 -32.58 5.93 13.80
CA HIS A 29 -32.15 4.54 13.59
C HIS A 29 -31.36 4.29 12.31
N LYS A 30 -31.50 5.15 11.28
CA LYS A 30 -30.70 5.10 10.05
C LYS A 30 -29.34 5.78 10.21
N ILE A 31 -29.28 6.92 10.89
CA ILE A 31 -28.05 7.68 11.18
C ILE A 31 -27.05 6.85 12.01
N THR A 32 -27.54 5.95 12.86
CA THR A 32 -26.72 5.09 13.72
C THR A 32 -26.23 3.81 13.05
N ARG A 33 -26.78 3.41 11.88
CA ARG A 33 -26.42 2.15 11.19
C ARG A 33 -25.70 2.32 9.85
N CYS A 34 -25.83 3.46 9.17
CA CYS A 34 -25.15 3.69 7.88
C CYS A 34 -23.82 4.42 8.07
N ALA A 35 -22.73 3.65 8.11
CA ALA A 35 -21.36 4.13 7.99
C ALA A 35 -21.01 4.49 6.53
N THR A 36 -21.77 5.40 5.92
CA THR A 36 -21.54 5.87 4.54
C THR A 36 -21.25 7.36 4.54
N GLY A 37 -19.96 7.71 4.48
CA GLY A 37 -19.43 8.96 3.92
C GLY A 37 -19.82 10.29 4.61
N PRO A 38 -18.84 11.12 5.05
CA PRO A 38 -19.11 12.41 5.71
C PRO A 38 -19.83 13.48 4.86
N LEU A 39 -20.00 13.32 3.54
CA LEU A 39 -20.67 14.30 2.68
C LEU A 39 -22.19 14.07 2.51
N VAL A 40 -22.69 12.84 2.62
CA VAL A 40 -24.12 12.56 2.40
C VAL A 40 -24.97 13.12 3.54
N LEU A 41 -24.42 13.16 4.76
CA LEU A 41 -25.06 13.73 5.94
C LEU A 41 -25.18 15.26 5.88
N LEU A 42 -24.21 15.95 5.25
CA LEU A 42 -24.21 17.42 5.14
C LEU A 42 -25.25 17.91 4.11
N VAL A 43 -25.55 17.09 3.09
CA VAL A 43 -26.42 17.43 1.96
C VAL A 43 -27.90 17.20 2.28
N GLN A 44 -28.25 16.33 3.23
CA GLN A 44 -29.65 16.14 3.64
C GLN A 44 -30.14 17.18 4.67
N THR A 45 -29.24 17.98 5.27
CA THR A 45 -29.60 19.02 6.26
C THR A 45 -29.72 20.43 5.68
N THR A 46 -29.34 20.66 4.41
CA THR A 46 -29.22 22.01 3.81
C THR A 46 -30.52 22.63 3.33
N THR A 47 -31.67 21.98 3.48
CA THR A 47 -32.97 22.60 3.21
C THR A 47 -33.49 23.48 4.36
N TRP A 48 -32.77 23.55 5.50
CA TRP A 48 -33.21 24.27 6.71
C TRP A 48 -32.14 25.15 7.41
N MET A 49 -31.01 25.43 6.76
CA MET A 49 -29.88 26.13 7.41
C MET A 49 -29.84 27.62 7.07
N ASN A 50 -29.74 28.49 8.09
CA ASN A 50 -29.49 29.93 7.92
C ASN A 50 -28.01 30.21 7.55
N ASN A 51 -27.75 31.33 6.86
CA ASN A 51 -26.46 31.74 6.29
C ASN A 51 -25.29 31.71 7.29
N ASP A 52 -25.51 32.05 8.56
CA ASP A 52 -24.45 32.09 9.58
C ASP A 52 -23.91 30.70 9.98
N ILE A 53 -24.79 29.69 9.97
CA ILE A 53 -24.42 28.29 10.26
C ILE A 53 -23.67 27.72 9.06
N PHE A 54 -24.11 28.05 7.84
CA PHE A 54 -23.41 27.68 6.61
C PHE A 54 -22.00 28.30 6.56
N ASP A 55 -21.86 29.59 6.85
CA ASP A 55 -20.57 30.28 6.83
C ASP A 55 -19.61 29.72 7.92
N SER A 56 -20.13 29.30 9.08
CA SER A 56 -19.34 28.61 10.11
C SER A 56 -18.86 27.23 9.69
N ILE A 57 -19.71 26.42 9.05
CA ILE A 57 -19.34 25.08 8.54
C ILE A 57 -18.38 25.20 7.35
N ALA A 58 -18.63 26.15 6.45
CA ALA A 58 -17.76 26.47 5.32
C ALA A 58 -16.37 26.92 5.80
N SER A 59 -16.30 27.79 6.80
CA SER A 59 -15.05 28.21 7.45
C SER A 59 -14.34 27.05 8.13
N PHE A 60 -15.08 26.16 8.79
CA PHE A 60 -14.53 24.95 9.40
C PHE A 60 -13.96 23.98 8.35
N ILE A 61 -14.69 23.68 7.28
CA ILE A 61 -14.24 22.83 6.17
C ILE A 61 -13.02 23.45 5.49
N LYS A 62 -13.07 24.75 5.17
CA LYS A 62 -11.93 25.49 4.61
C LYS A 62 -10.71 25.39 5.52
N SER A 63 -10.89 25.61 6.83
CA SER A 63 -9.81 25.49 7.82
C SER A 63 -9.34 24.05 8.02
N ALA A 64 -10.19 23.03 7.86
CA ALA A 64 -9.83 21.62 7.95
C ALA A 64 -9.07 21.13 6.69
N VAL A 65 -9.44 21.65 5.51
CA VAL A 65 -8.71 21.46 4.25
C VAL A 65 -7.37 22.18 4.27
N GLU A 66 -7.33 23.44 4.75
CA GLU A 66 -6.09 24.22 4.92
C GLU A 66 -5.15 23.58 5.95
N ARG A 67 -5.70 22.92 6.99
CA ARG A 67 -4.95 22.16 8.00
C ARG A 67 -4.72 20.69 7.64
N LYS A 68 -5.07 20.25 6.43
CA LYS A 68 -4.88 18.87 5.91
C LYS A 68 -5.52 17.76 6.79
N ALA A 69 -6.57 18.07 7.54
CA ALA A 69 -7.15 17.18 8.56
C ALA A 69 -8.29 16.28 8.05
N LEU A 70 -8.73 16.44 6.79
CA LEU A 70 -9.79 15.65 6.16
C LEU A 70 -9.25 14.98 4.91
N VAL A 71 -9.14 13.64 4.94
CA VAL A 71 -8.96 12.79 3.76
C VAL A 71 -10.29 12.09 3.49
N PRO A 72 -10.92 12.29 2.33
CA PRO A 72 -12.08 11.49 1.94
C PRO A 72 -11.63 10.06 1.57
N SER A 73 -12.08 9.06 2.32
CA SER A 73 -12.12 7.69 1.83
C SER A 73 -13.32 7.56 0.91
N PHE A 74 -13.11 7.70 -0.41
CA PHE A 74 -14.09 7.26 -1.40
C PHE A 74 -13.61 5.97 -2.05
N GLY A 75 -14.22 4.87 -1.63
CA GLY A 75 -14.30 3.68 -2.44
C GLY A 75 -15.24 3.94 -3.61
N THR A 76 -14.84 3.47 -4.77
CA THR A 76 -15.60 3.38 -6.01
C THR A 76 -17.00 2.82 -5.74
N VAL A 77 -18.03 3.64 -5.96
CA VAL A 77 -19.38 3.14 -6.25
C VAL A 77 -19.58 3.28 -7.74
N VAL A 78 -19.58 2.13 -8.41
CA VAL A 78 -19.96 1.96 -9.81
C VAL A 78 -21.45 2.27 -9.95
N GLY A 79 -21.81 3.12 -10.91
CA GLY A 79 -23.20 3.36 -11.33
C GLY A 79 -23.66 4.81 -11.13
N GLU A 80 -23.87 5.49 -12.26
CA GLU A 80 -24.39 6.86 -12.42
C GLU A 80 -23.42 8.01 -12.06
N ASN A 81 -22.66 8.44 -13.08
CA ASN A 81 -21.90 9.70 -13.08
C ASN A 81 -22.86 10.89 -13.01
N LYS A 82 -23.15 11.37 -11.80
CA LYS A 82 -23.45 12.78 -11.55
C LYS A 82 -22.44 13.30 -10.54
N SER A 83 -21.66 14.28 -10.95
CA SER A 83 -20.64 14.90 -10.09
C SER A 83 -21.32 15.53 -8.85
N VAL A 84 -20.58 15.63 -7.73
CA VAL A 84 -21.01 16.40 -6.53
C VAL A 84 -21.40 17.84 -6.91
N VAL A 85 -20.80 18.37 -7.98
CA VAL A 85 -21.08 19.68 -8.58
C VAL A 85 -22.50 19.77 -9.16
N GLU A 86 -22.99 18.71 -9.82
CA GLU A 86 -24.33 18.62 -10.39
C GLU A 86 -25.42 18.67 -9.30
N TYR A 87 -25.15 18.03 -8.16
CA TYR A 87 -26.10 17.93 -7.04
C TYR A 87 -26.21 19.24 -6.25
N LEU A 88 -25.11 20.01 -6.15
CA LEU A 88 -25.07 21.29 -5.44
C LEU A 88 -25.75 22.43 -6.22
N ARG A 89 -25.93 22.31 -7.54
CA ARG A 89 -26.69 23.27 -8.36
C ARG A 89 -28.20 23.27 -8.08
N LEU A 90 -28.72 22.25 -7.39
CA LEU A 90 -30.17 22.06 -7.16
C LEU A 90 -30.72 22.81 -5.93
N VAL A 91 -29.88 23.37 -5.05
CA VAL A 91 -30.33 24.04 -3.80
C VAL A 91 -30.72 25.51 -4.07
N HIS A 92 -31.94 25.93 -3.71
CA HIS A 92 -32.48 27.26 -4.03
C HIS A 92 -32.17 28.34 -2.98
N THR A 93 -31.19 29.20 -3.28
CA THR A 93 -31.15 30.67 -3.07
C THR A 93 -29.88 31.18 -3.74
N ASP A 94 -29.95 32.25 -4.54
CA ASP A 94 -28.86 32.66 -5.44
C ASP A 94 -27.55 33.02 -4.70
N SER A 95 -27.66 33.58 -3.49
CA SER A 95 -26.49 33.88 -2.64
C SER A 95 -25.80 32.61 -2.11
N LEU A 96 -26.57 31.57 -1.76
CA LEU A 96 -26.01 30.32 -1.24
C LEU A 96 -25.44 29.47 -2.38
N LYS A 97 -26.10 29.44 -3.55
CA LYS A 97 -25.58 28.83 -4.79
C LYS A 97 -24.23 29.38 -5.18
N ASN A 98 -24.05 30.71 -5.16
CA ASN A 98 -22.79 31.34 -5.54
C ASN A 98 -21.68 31.03 -4.53
N LYS A 99 -21.97 31.08 -3.22
CA LYS A 99 -21.00 30.70 -2.17
C LYS A 99 -20.61 29.22 -2.27
N ILE A 100 -21.57 28.32 -2.47
CA ILE A 100 -21.33 26.88 -2.65
C ILE A 100 -20.50 26.63 -3.92
N THR A 101 -20.87 27.24 -5.05
CA THR A 101 -20.15 27.07 -6.33
C THR A 101 -18.71 27.55 -6.20
N LEU A 102 -18.46 28.71 -5.58
CA LEU A 102 -17.10 29.20 -5.36
C LEU A 102 -16.28 28.29 -4.43
N LEU A 103 -16.90 27.72 -3.40
CA LEU A 103 -16.23 26.82 -2.46
C LEU A 103 -15.93 25.47 -3.10
N VAL A 104 -16.87 24.94 -3.88
CA VAL A 104 -16.71 23.75 -4.70
C VAL A 104 -15.62 23.98 -5.72
N ASP A 105 -15.67 25.06 -6.50
CA ASP A 105 -14.64 25.39 -7.50
C ASP A 105 -13.27 25.64 -6.86
N ALA A 106 -13.21 26.15 -5.62
CA ALA A 106 -11.95 26.35 -4.90
C ALA A 106 -11.39 25.02 -4.37
N VAL A 107 -12.25 24.14 -3.86
CA VAL A 107 -11.88 22.77 -3.45
C VAL A 107 -11.50 21.96 -4.68
N ASP A 108 -12.27 22.04 -5.76
CA ASP A 108 -12.08 21.32 -7.01
C ASP A 108 -10.83 21.80 -7.74
N ARG A 109 -10.55 23.11 -7.82
CA ARG A 109 -9.26 23.61 -8.34
C ARG A 109 -8.06 23.17 -7.50
N ARG A 110 -8.22 23.11 -6.17
CA ARG A 110 -7.16 22.65 -5.26
C ARG A 110 -7.00 21.12 -5.27
N TRP A 111 -8.07 20.40 -5.60
CA TRP A 111 -8.13 18.95 -5.78
C TRP A 111 -7.71 18.53 -7.19
N SER A 112 -7.92 19.35 -8.22
CA SER A 112 -7.44 19.17 -9.59
C SER A 112 -5.91 19.23 -9.65
N ASN A 113 -5.31 20.05 -8.79
CA ASN A 113 -3.86 20.07 -8.56
C ASN A 113 -3.37 18.91 -7.68
N TRP A 114 -4.28 18.13 -7.09
CA TRP A 114 -3.98 16.85 -6.45
C TRP A 114 -4.21 15.77 -7.50
N SER A 115 -3.20 15.50 -8.33
CA SER A 115 -3.26 14.31 -9.18
C SER A 115 -3.09 13.08 -8.28
N VAL A 116 -4.20 12.52 -7.77
CA VAL A 116 -4.15 11.15 -7.22
C VAL A 116 -3.61 10.29 -8.35
N THR A 117 -2.47 9.63 -8.16
CA THR A 117 -1.99 8.62 -9.10
C THR A 117 -3.11 7.61 -9.30
N SER A 118 -3.66 7.52 -10.52
CA SER A 118 -4.64 6.49 -10.78
C SER A 118 -3.94 5.13 -10.70
N GLU A 119 -4.68 4.11 -10.26
CA GLU A 119 -4.20 2.73 -10.29
C GLU A 119 -3.65 2.35 -11.66
N GLY A 120 -4.34 2.79 -12.72
CA GLY A 120 -3.95 2.59 -14.11
C GLY A 120 -2.59 3.23 -14.44
N ASP A 121 -2.29 4.43 -13.93
CA ASP A 121 -0.99 5.08 -14.19
C ASP A 121 0.17 4.30 -13.56
N TYR A 122 -0.02 3.81 -12.33
CA TYR A 122 0.98 2.98 -11.64
C TYR A 122 1.23 1.70 -12.44
N ILE A 123 0.17 1.01 -12.85
CA ILE A 123 0.28 -0.24 -13.60
C ILE A 123 0.99 0.02 -14.94
N ARG A 124 0.53 0.99 -15.74
CA ARG A 124 1.16 1.33 -17.02
C ARG A 124 2.64 1.65 -16.89
N ALA A 125 3.03 2.43 -15.88
CA ALA A 125 4.42 2.83 -15.68
C ALA A 125 5.34 1.65 -15.29
N LEU A 126 4.81 0.65 -14.56
CA LEU A 126 5.60 -0.42 -13.95
C LEU A 126 5.45 -1.78 -14.63
N GLU A 127 4.45 -1.97 -15.50
CA GLU A 127 4.17 -3.24 -16.18
C GLU A 127 5.38 -3.71 -17.01
N GLY A 128 6.04 -2.80 -17.71
CA GLY A 128 7.25 -3.07 -18.50
C GLY A 128 8.48 -3.47 -17.68
N TYR A 129 8.40 -3.38 -16.35
CA TYR A 129 9.48 -3.71 -15.42
C TYR A 129 9.21 -4.94 -14.55
N LYS A 130 8.06 -5.62 -14.71
CA LYS A 130 7.72 -6.83 -13.92
C LYS A 130 8.78 -7.91 -13.99
N LEU A 131 9.42 -8.07 -15.15
CA LEU A 131 10.56 -8.96 -15.34
C LEU A 131 11.60 -8.32 -16.27
N LYS A 132 12.83 -8.17 -15.79
CA LYS A 132 13.96 -7.66 -16.56
C LYS A 132 15.17 -8.58 -16.41
N SER A 133 16.16 -8.36 -17.26
CA SER A 133 17.47 -8.96 -17.09
C SER A 133 18.51 -7.91 -16.67
N SER A 134 19.61 -8.38 -16.11
CA SER A 134 20.76 -7.54 -15.74
C SER A 134 22.06 -8.29 -15.98
N THR A 135 23.10 -7.57 -16.39
CA THR A 135 24.44 -8.12 -16.60
C THR A 135 25.34 -8.04 -15.37
N THR A 136 24.89 -7.34 -14.32
CA THR A 136 25.70 -7.04 -13.12
C THR A 136 25.13 -7.63 -11.83
N LEU A 137 23.99 -8.33 -11.91
CA LEU A 137 23.26 -8.89 -10.77
C LEU A 137 24.14 -9.80 -9.91
N THR A 138 24.90 -10.70 -10.54
CA THR A 138 25.75 -11.70 -9.88
C THR A 138 26.69 -11.07 -8.84
N SER A 139 27.24 -9.89 -9.09
CA SER A 139 28.25 -9.26 -8.22
C SER A 139 27.75 -9.01 -6.78
N THR A 140 26.47 -8.71 -6.63
CA THR A 140 25.81 -8.38 -5.36
C THR A 140 24.92 -9.48 -4.81
N HIS A 141 24.79 -10.59 -5.54
CA HIS A 141 23.87 -11.67 -5.22
C HIS A 141 24.39 -12.56 -4.09
N ALA A 142 23.50 -12.97 -3.17
CA ALA A 142 23.83 -13.81 -2.02
C ALA A 142 24.36 -15.21 -2.40
N PHE A 143 24.00 -15.68 -3.59
CA PHE A 143 24.39 -17.00 -4.11
C PHE A 143 25.45 -16.94 -5.21
N LYS A 144 26.16 -15.82 -5.35
CA LYS A 144 27.16 -15.61 -6.42
C LYS A 144 28.27 -16.65 -6.47
N ASN A 145 28.61 -17.25 -5.32
CA ASN A 145 29.65 -18.27 -5.20
C ASN A 145 29.12 -19.70 -5.49
N ASN A 146 27.82 -19.86 -5.73
CA ASN A 146 27.26 -21.16 -6.08
C ASN A 146 27.63 -21.51 -7.53
N SER A 147 27.90 -22.79 -7.78
CA SER A 147 28.19 -23.32 -9.11
C SER A 147 27.09 -22.98 -10.10
N THR A 148 27.49 -22.51 -11.29
CA THR A 148 26.57 -22.25 -12.40
C THR A 148 25.85 -23.51 -12.83
N VAL A 149 24.54 -23.41 -13.02
CA VAL A 149 23.77 -24.51 -13.59
C VAL A 149 24.01 -24.60 -15.10
N THR A 150 24.49 -25.76 -15.56
CA THR A 150 24.79 -26.05 -16.97
C THR A 150 23.88 -27.11 -17.59
N SER A 151 23.00 -27.75 -16.80
CA SER A 151 22.14 -28.84 -17.26
C SER A 151 21.08 -28.34 -18.26
N PRO A 152 21.01 -28.91 -19.48
CA PRO A 152 20.03 -28.49 -20.49
C PRO A 152 18.57 -28.63 -20.04
N ALA A 153 18.27 -29.66 -19.24
CA ALA A 153 16.93 -29.88 -18.69
C ALA A 153 16.52 -28.76 -17.74
N VAL A 154 17.46 -28.31 -16.89
CA VAL A 154 17.22 -27.19 -15.96
C VAL A 154 17.11 -25.88 -16.71
N THR A 155 17.96 -25.65 -17.71
CA THR A 155 17.86 -24.46 -18.59
C THR A 155 16.50 -24.39 -19.28
N LYS A 156 16.02 -25.52 -19.85
CA LYS A 156 14.68 -25.59 -20.46
C LYS A 156 13.57 -25.32 -19.46
N ARG A 157 13.69 -25.85 -18.23
CA ARG A 157 12.75 -25.54 -17.15
C ARG A 157 12.80 -24.06 -16.76
N MET A 158 13.98 -23.45 -16.70
CA MET A 158 14.13 -22.02 -16.41
C MET A 158 13.49 -21.12 -17.46
N GLN A 159 13.58 -21.49 -18.74
CA GLN A 159 12.86 -20.77 -19.79
C GLN A 159 11.33 -20.82 -19.57
N HIS A 160 10.81 -21.92 -19.04
CA HIS A 160 9.39 -22.02 -18.67
C HIS A 160 9.07 -21.12 -17.46
N GLU A 161 9.91 -21.11 -16.42
CA GLU A 161 9.76 -20.19 -15.28
C GLU A 161 9.76 -18.73 -15.73
N ILE A 162 10.71 -18.32 -16.58
CA ILE A 162 10.79 -16.95 -17.08
C ILE A 162 9.51 -16.57 -17.85
N ARG A 163 9.00 -17.45 -18.73
CA ARG A 163 7.73 -17.20 -19.43
C ARG A 163 6.55 -17.08 -18.48
N ASP A 164 6.48 -17.91 -17.46
CA ASP A 164 5.42 -17.86 -16.45
C ASP A 164 5.46 -16.55 -15.66
N LEU A 165 6.66 -16.14 -15.23
CA LEU A 165 6.89 -14.89 -14.50
C LEU A 165 6.56 -13.67 -15.38
N THR A 166 7.01 -13.64 -16.64
CA THR A 166 6.68 -12.56 -17.57
C THR A 166 5.18 -12.38 -17.75
N ARG A 167 4.40 -13.46 -17.74
CA ARG A 167 2.95 -13.37 -18.01
C ARG A 167 2.12 -13.07 -16.77
N HIS A 168 2.52 -13.58 -15.61
CA HIS A 168 1.59 -13.72 -14.49
C HIS A 168 2.08 -13.13 -13.16
N LEU A 169 3.17 -12.36 -13.15
CA LEU A 169 3.53 -11.58 -11.96
C LEU A 169 2.52 -10.45 -11.75
N PRO A 170 2.02 -10.24 -10.51
CA PRO A 170 1.06 -9.19 -10.23
C PRO A 170 1.74 -7.81 -10.22
N ILE A 171 1.20 -6.87 -10.99
CA ILE A 171 1.53 -5.45 -10.91
C ILE A 171 0.25 -4.71 -10.48
N HIS A 172 0.30 -4.15 -9.28
CA HIS A 172 -0.80 -3.41 -8.68
C HIS A 172 -0.26 -2.44 -7.61
N PRO A 173 -0.81 -1.22 -7.48
CA PRO A 173 -0.36 -0.24 -6.48
C PRO A 173 -0.49 -0.71 -5.03
N GLU A 174 -1.37 -1.67 -4.74
CA GLU A 174 -1.52 -2.24 -3.40
C GLU A 174 -0.43 -3.24 -3.05
N SER A 175 0.06 -4.02 -4.03
CA SER A 175 1.20 -4.91 -3.89
C SER A 175 1.59 -5.45 -5.27
N SER A 176 2.88 -5.43 -5.57
CA SER A 176 3.46 -5.86 -6.84
C SER A 176 4.65 -6.78 -6.62
N ILE A 177 4.96 -7.62 -7.61
CA ILE A 177 6.15 -8.46 -7.62
C ILE A 177 6.97 -8.18 -8.88
N TYR A 178 8.25 -7.88 -8.69
CA TYR A 178 9.21 -7.62 -9.75
C TYR A 178 10.35 -8.63 -9.66
N VAL A 179 10.85 -9.09 -10.81
CA VAL A 179 11.95 -10.05 -10.87
C VAL A 179 13.02 -9.57 -11.85
N VAL A 180 14.27 -9.69 -11.45
CA VAL A 180 15.43 -9.49 -12.31
C VAL A 180 16.23 -10.78 -12.32
N TYR A 181 16.63 -11.27 -13.49
CA TYR A 181 17.55 -12.40 -13.61
C TYR A 181 18.88 -11.96 -14.23
N ASP A 182 19.96 -12.70 -13.95
CA ASP A 182 21.25 -12.40 -14.54
C ASP A 182 21.35 -12.98 -15.96
N ASP A 183 21.76 -12.18 -16.95
CA ASP A 183 21.88 -12.63 -18.35
C ASP A 183 22.89 -13.77 -18.53
N LYS A 184 23.97 -13.76 -17.73
CA LYS A 184 25.03 -14.77 -17.79
C LYS A 184 24.74 -15.93 -16.84
N ARG A 185 24.01 -15.67 -15.76
CA ARG A 185 23.63 -16.62 -14.71
C ARG A 185 22.12 -16.63 -14.52
N SER A 186 21.39 -17.12 -15.53
CA SER A 186 19.91 -17.18 -15.49
C SER A 186 19.33 -18.00 -14.31
N ASP A 187 20.17 -18.78 -13.64
CA ASP A 187 19.89 -19.49 -12.39
C ASP A 187 19.88 -18.59 -11.14
N LEU A 188 20.35 -17.33 -11.25
CA LEU A 188 20.33 -16.30 -10.23
C LEU A 188 19.24 -15.27 -10.56
N LEU A 189 18.28 -15.13 -9.64
CA LEU A 189 17.19 -14.18 -9.75
C LEU A 189 17.10 -13.35 -8.48
N LYS A 190 16.80 -12.07 -8.63
CA LYS A 190 16.46 -11.16 -7.54
C LYS A 190 14.99 -10.78 -7.70
N ALA A 191 14.20 -11.00 -6.67
CA ALA A 191 12.82 -10.58 -6.62
C ALA A 191 12.65 -9.40 -5.66
N MET A 192 11.69 -8.52 -5.96
CA MET A 192 11.22 -7.49 -5.07
C MET A 192 9.70 -7.59 -4.94
N ILE A 193 9.21 -7.60 -3.71
CA ILE A 193 7.77 -7.57 -3.40
C ILE A 193 7.49 -6.24 -2.71
N THR A 194 6.54 -5.46 -3.24
CA THR A 194 6.07 -4.27 -2.53
C THR A 194 5.06 -4.69 -1.46
N GLY A 195 5.22 -4.20 -0.24
CA GLY A 195 4.45 -4.65 0.90
C GLY A 195 2.95 -4.36 0.74
N PRO A 196 2.07 -5.35 0.98
CA PRO A 196 0.64 -5.17 0.78
C PRO A 196 0.02 -4.06 1.63
N VAL A 197 -0.98 -3.36 1.08
CA VAL A 197 -1.80 -2.38 1.80
C VAL A 197 -2.48 -3.01 3.02
N GLY A 198 -2.70 -2.24 4.08
CA GLY A 198 -3.33 -2.73 5.31
C GLY A 198 -2.43 -3.60 6.19
N THR A 199 -1.16 -3.74 5.83
CA THR A 199 -0.17 -4.51 6.60
C THR A 199 0.90 -3.58 7.19
N PRO A 200 1.65 -3.99 8.23
CA PRO A 200 2.78 -3.19 8.72
C PRO A 200 3.95 -3.12 7.71
N TYR A 201 3.82 -3.77 6.55
CA TYR A 201 4.78 -3.78 5.45
C TYR A 201 4.44 -2.77 4.35
N ALA A 202 3.26 -2.13 4.40
CA ALA A 202 2.69 -1.33 3.32
C ALA A 202 3.69 -0.35 2.66
N ASN A 203 3.71 -0.37 1.32
CA ASN A 203 4.58 0.43 0.45
C ASN A 203 6.11 0.23 0.65
N GLY A 204 6.53 -0.71 1.49
CA GLY A 204 7.94 -1.09 1.60
C GLY A 204 8.40 -1.98 0.45
N CYS A 205 9.63 -1.83 -0.02
CA CYS A 205 10.24 -2.71 -1.02
C CYS A 205 11.05 -3.83 -0.33
N PHE A 206 10.62 -5.08 -0.47
CA PHE A 206 11.25 -6.25 0.16
C PHE A 206 11.97 -7.11 -0.88
N VAL A 207 13.28 -7.29 -0.71
CA VAL A 207 14.15 -7.90 -1.72
C VAL A 207 14.54 -9.31 -1.31
N PHE A 208 14.54 -10.22 -2.27
CA PHE A 208 14.86 -11.63 -2.11
C PHE A 208 15.83 -12.06 -3.21
N ASP A 209 16.90 -12.75 -2.81
CA ASP A 209 17.79 -13.43 -3.74
C ASP A 209 17.35 -14.89 -3.88
N ILE A 210 17.33 -15.38 -5.11
CA ILE A 210 16.81 -16.69 -5.48
C ILE A 210 17.88 -17.39 -6.31
N HIS A 211 18.20 -18.63 -5.94
CA HIS A 211 19.12 -19.47 -6.70
C HIS A 211 18.46 -20.79 -7.03
N VAL A 212 18.41 -21.07 -8.32
CA VAL A 212 17.94 -22.33 -8.89
C VAL A 212 19.14 -23.26 -9.01
N SER A 213 19.14 -24.38 -8.28
CA SER A 213 20.24 -25.34 -8.33
C SER A 213 20.10 -26.34 -9.47
N SER A 214 21.15 -27.12 -9.72
CA SER A 214 21.16 -28.22 -10.70
C SER A 214 20.13 -29.32 -10.44
N THR A 215 19.59 -29.39 -9.23
CA THR A 215 18.52 -30.33 -8.82
C THR A 215 17.11 -29.82 -9.13
N TYR A 216 16.96 -28.60 -9.64
CA TYR A 216 15.66 -28.06 -10.01
C TYR A 216 15.10 -28.77 -11.26
N PRO A 217 13.78 -29.04 -11.36
CA PRO A 217 12.72 -28.74 -10.40
C PRO A 217 12.47 -29.85 -9.38
N ASN A 218 13.31 -30.88 -9.27
CA ASN A 218 13.11 -31.96 -8.30
C ASN A 218 13.25 -31.48 -6.85
N ALA A 219 14.06 -30.43 -6.62
CA ALA A 219 14.15 -29.70 -5.36
C ALA A 219 13.71 -28.23 -5.53
N PRO A 220 13.21 -27.58 -4.47
CA PRO A 220 12.83 -26.16 -4.51
C PRO A 220 14.04 -25.25 -4.75
N PRO A 221 13.80 -23.99 -5.21
CA PRO A 221 14.86 -23.00 -5.29
C PRO A 221 15.32 -22.60 -3.88
N LYS A 222 16.56 -22.11 -3.77
CA LYS A 222 17.04 -21.47 -2.53
C LYS A 222 16.62 -20.01 -2.53
N VAL A 223 16.03 -19.52 -1.45
CA VAL A 223 15.61 -18.12 -1.31
C VAL A 223 16.25 -17.50 -0.07
N LYS A 224 16.80 -16.30 -0.20
CA LYS A 224 17.35 -15.50 0.89
C LYS A 224 16.71 -14.12 0.92
N PHE A 225 16.14 -13.75 2.04
CA PHE A 225 15.63 -12.41 2.29
C PHE A 225 16.78 -11.43 2.53
N MET A 226 16.78 -10.32 1.79
CA MET A 226 17.90 -9.37 1.74
C MET A 226 17.62 -8.05 2.48
N THR A 227 16.35 -7.65 2.64
CA THR A 227 15.96 -6.42 3.34
C THR A 227 16.00 -6.60 4.87
N THR A 228 17.14 -6.98 5.43
CA THR A 228 17.29 -7.36 6.86
C THR A 228 17.88 -6.29 7.76
N GLY A 229 18.11 -5.08 7.23
CA GLY A 229 18.79 -4.00 7.97
C GLY A 229 20.24 -4.35 8.33
N GLY A 230 20.93 -5.10 7.46
CA GLY A 230 22.29 -5.57 7.69
C GLY A 230 22.37 -6.71 8.71
N GLY A 231 21.38 -7.62 8.70
CA GLY A 231 21.38 -8.78 9.58
C GLY A 231 20.72 -8.55 10.96
N LYS A 232 20.10 -7.39 11.18
CA LYS A 232 19.63 -6.94 12.50
C LYS A 232 18.13 -7.09 12.72
N ILE A 233 17.36 -7.13 11.64
CA ILE A 233 15.90 -7.04 11.70
C ILE A 233 15.27 -8.36 11.30
N ARG A 234 14.53 -8.98 12.22
CA ARG A 234 13.58 -10.06 11.93
C ARG A 234 12.25 -9.44 11.55
N PHE A 235 11.93 -9.41 10.26
CA PHE A 235 10.75 -8.72 9.73
C PHE A 235 9.43 -9.48 9.91
N ASN A 236 9.51 -10.79 10.11
CA ASN A 236 8.37 -11.66 10.28
C ASN A 236 8.83 -12.93 11.00
N PRO A 237 7.96 -13.69 11.68
CA PRO A 237 8.33 -15.00 12.19
C PRO A 237 8.97 -15.92 11.14
N ASN A 238 8.56 -15.78 9.88
CA ASN A 238 9.08 -16.50 8.72
C ASN A 238 10.19 -15.75 7.94
N LEU A 239 10.56 -14.52 8.30
CA LEU A 239 11.64 -13.73 7.69
C LEU A 239 12.69 -13.35 8.73
N TYR A 240 13.74 -14.16 8.79
CA TYR A 240 14.76 -14.09 9.84
C TYR A 240 15.75 -12.96 9.56
N ALA A 241 16.38 -12.46 10.63
CA ALA A 241 17.40 -11.42 10.52
C ALA A 241 18.61 -11.86 9.68
N ASN A 242 18.97 -13.15 9.70
CA ASN A 242 20.04 -13.70 8.84
C ASN A 242 19.62 -13.92 7.38
N GLY A 243 18.37 -13.60 7.02
CA GLY A 243 17.82 -13.77 5.68
C GLY A 243 17.16 -15.11 5.40
N LYS A 244 17.03 -16.02 6.38
CA LYS A 244 16.28 -17.27 6.19
C LYS A 244 14.80 -16.97 5.94
N VAL A 245 14.23 -17.63 4.94
CA VAL A 245 12.80 -17.60 4.60
C VAL A 245 12.17 -18.95 4.96
N CYS A 246 11.10 -18.91 5.74
CA CYS A 246 10.35 -20.11 6.14
C CYS A 246 9.06 -20.23 5.32
N LEU A 247 9.00 -21.20 4.42
CA LEU A 247 7.81 -21.57 3.65
C LEU A 247 7.80 -23.07 3.41
N SER A 248 6.63 -23.69 3.41
CA SER A 248 6.52 -25.14 3.18
C SER A 248 6.95 -25.53 1.77
N LEU A 249 6.63 -24.69 0.77
CA LEU A 249 7.14 -24.82 -0.60
C LEU A 249 8.67 -24.79 -0.70
N LEU A 250 9.37 -24.23 0.28
CA LEU A 250 10.84 -24.22 0.34
C LEU A 250 11.41 -25.34 1.21
N GLY A 251 10.56 -26.18 1.80
CA GLY A 251 10.96 -27.22 2.76
C GLY A 251 11.47 -26.66 4.08
N THR A 252 11.22 -25.38 4.38
CA THR A 252 11.70 -24.68 5.58
C THR A 252 10.61 -24.41 6.60
N TRP A 253 9.39 -24.88 6.35
CA TRP A 253 8.24 -24.78 7.24
C TRP A 253 7.28 -25.97 7.09
N ARG A 254 6.41 -26.15 8.09
CA ARG A 254 5.34 -27.17 8.04
C ARG A 254 4.27 -26.81 7.01
N GLY A 255 3.68 -27.80 6.36
CA GLY A 255 2.61 -27.64 5.36
C GLY A 255 2.89 -28.41 4.05
N PRO A 256 2.08 -28.21 3.01
CA PRO A 256 2.30 -28.82 1.70
C PRO A 256 3.68 -28.43 1.14
N GLY A 257 4.50 -29.43 0.86
CA GLY A 257 5.87 -29.25 0.37
C GLY A 257 5.96 -28.94 -1.12
N TRP A 258 7.19 -28.75 -1.60
CA TRP A 258 7.51 -28.60 -3.01
C TRP A 258 7.10 -29.82 -3.85
N LYS A 259 6.46 -29.60 -4.99
CA LYS A 259 6.09 -30.64 -5.95
C LYS A 259 6.70 -30.33 -7.32
N ALA A 260 7.65 -31.15 -7.77
CA ALA A 260 8.46 -30.85 -8.96
C ALA A 260 7.69 -30.50 -10.24
N LYS A 261 6.50 -31.09 -10.43
CA LYS A 261 5.65 -30.88 -11.62
C LYS A 261 4.63 -29.75 -11.49
N GLU A 262 4.28 -29.35 -10.26
CA GLU A 262 3.20 -28.38 -9.99
C GLU A 262 3.75 -27.05 -9.45
N SER A 263 4.84 -27.10 -8.69
CA SER A 263 5.42 -25.95 -8.01
C SER A 263 6.30 -25.12 -8.95
N ASN A 264 6.24 -23.80 -8.81
CA ASN A 264 7.05 -22.84 -9.59
C ASN A 264 7.54 -21.65 -8.74
N ILE A 265 8.44 -20.81 -9.30
CA ILE A 265 9.01 -19.66 -8.58
C ILE A 265 7.93 -18.62 -8.27
N ARG A 266 7.00 -18.38 -9.20
CA ARG A 266 5.88 -17.44 -9.00
C ARG A 266 5.05 -17.79 -7.77
N GLN A 267 4.71 -19.06 -7.56
CA GLN A 267 3.95 -19.52 -6.40
C GLN A 267 4.70 -19.31 -5.08
N VAL A 268 6.03 -19.45 -5.07
CA VAL A 268 6.85 -19.10 -3.91
C VAL A 268 6.70 -17.61 -3.60
N LEU A 269 6.84 -16.74 -4.62
CA LEU A 269 6.73 -15.29 -4.44
C LEU A 269 5.33 -14.85 -4.00
N LEU A 270 4.28 -15.41 -4.61
CA LEU A 270 2.89 -15.19 -4.19
C LEU A 270 2.63 -15.69 -2.77
N SER A 271 3.25 -16.80 -2.36
CA SER A 271 3.14 -17.30 -0.99
C SER A 271 3.81 -16.37 0.02
N ILE A 272 4.95 -15.76 -0.32
CA ILE A 272 5.57 -14.73 0.54
C ILE A 272 4.61 -13.53 0.65
N GLN A 273 4.11 -13.03 -0.48
CA GLN A 273 3.19 -11.90 -0.50
C GLN A 273 1.92 -12.15 0.33
N GLY A 274 1.26 -13.30 0.14
CA GLY A 274 -0.04 -13.60 0.73
C GLY A 274 -0.03 -14.24 2.12
N LEU A 275 1.03 -14.98 2.49
CA LEU A 275 1.09 -15.72 3.76
C LEU A 275 2.08 -15.13 4.76
N VAL A 276 3.07 -14.35 4.29
CA VAL A 276 4.13 -13.80 5.14
C VAL A 276 3.91 -12.31 5.38
N LEU A 277 3.67 -11.53 4.32
CA LEU A 277 3.46 -10.09 4.42
C LEU A 277 1.99 -9.75 4.75
N VAL A 278 1.53 -10.17 5.92
CA VAL A 278 0.10 -10.12 6.34
C VAL A 278 -0.18 -9.01 7.39
N PRO A 279 -1.46 -8.65 7.67
CA PRO A 279 -1.80 -7.60 8.65
C PRO A 279 -1.40 -7.88 10.09
N HIS A 280 -1.41 -9.16 10.50
CA HIS A 280 -1.09 -9.59 11.86
C HIS A 280 0.03 -10.65 11.88
N PRO A 281 1.26 -10.27 11.48
CA PRO A 281 2.38 -11.19 11.33
C PRO A 281 2.84 -11.83 12.64
N TYR A 282 2.47 -11.27 13.79
CA TYR A 282 2.69 -11.87 15.11
C TYR A 282 2.15 -13.31 15.19
N PHE A 283 0.99 -13.58 14.59
CA PHE A 283 0.37 -14.91 14.64
C PHE A 283 0.98 -15.92 13.66
N ASN A 284 1.97 -15.52 12.84
CA ASN A 284 2.74 -16.48 12.05
C ASN A 284 3.73 -17.28 12.93
N GLU A 285 3.94 -16.89 14.18
CA GLU A 285 4.75 -17.64 15.14
C GLU A 285 3.98 -18.90 15.61
N PRO A 286 4.58 -20.10 15.54
CA PRO A 286 3.95 -21.32 15.99
C PRO A 286 3.48 -21.25 17.45
N GLY A 287 2.22 -21.62 17.68
CA GLY A 287 1.62 -21.68 19.00
C GLY A 287 0.96 -20.37 19.44
N PHE A 288 1.09 -19.30 18.66
CA PHE A 288 0.50 -18.00 19.02
C PHE A 288 -0.94 -17.87 18.50
N GLU A 289 -1.39 -18.77 17.62
CA GLU A 289 -2.72 -18.79 17.01
C GLU A 289 -3.84 -18.88 18.05
N GLY A 290 -3.61 -19.60 19.16
CA GLY A 290 -4.60 -19.74 20.25
C GLY A 290 -4.91 -18.44 21.00
N SER A 291 -4.05 -17.42 20.87
CA SER A 291 -4.29 -16.08 21.44
C SER A 291 -5.03 -15.14 20.48
N MET A 292 -5.33 -15.58 19.26
CA MET A 292 -6.05 -14.79 18.27
C MET A 292 -7.45 -14.42 18.80
N ASN A 293 -7.93 -13.22 18.48
CA ASN A 293 -9.19 -12.66 18.99
C ASN A 293 -9.27 -12.44 20.51
N THR A 294 -8.19 -12.65 21.25
CA THR A 294 -8.10 -12.25 22.67
C THR A 294 -7.55 -10.83 22.81
N SER A 295 -7.92 -10.13 23.88
CA SER A 295 -7.39 -8.79 24.17
C SER A 295 -5.87 -8.79 24.39
N GLN A 296 -5.29 -9.89 24.86
CA GLN A 296 -3.85 -10.06 25.02
C GLN A 296 -3.16 -10.24 23.67
N GLY A 297 -3.66 -11.15 22.84
CA GLY A 297 -3.12 -11.39 21.50
C GLY A 297 -3.22 -10.17 20.59
N SER A 298 -4.33 -9.42 20.63
CA SER A 298 -4.47 -8.17 19.88
C SER A 298 -3.45 -7.11 20.31
N ARG A 299 -3.18 -6.97 21.61
CA ARG A 299 -2.15 -6.04 22.12
C ARG A 299 -0.75 -6.46 21.70
N ALA A 300 -0.42 -7.75 21.84
CA ALA A 300 0.89 -8.28 21.43
C ALA A 300 1.11 -8.13 19.92
N SER A 301 0.10 -8.43 19.11
CA SER A 301 0.15 -8.23 17.66
C SER A 301 0.33 -6.76 17.29
N GLU A 302 -0.31 -5.82 17.98
CA GLU A 302 -0.14 -4.41 17.68
C GLU A 302 1.25 -3.91 18.07
N THR A 303 1.78 -4.31 19.23
CA THR A 303 3.17 -3.99 19.60
C THR A 303 4.15 -4.53 18.56
N TYR A 304 3.94 -5.76 18.07
CA TYR A 304 4.74 -6.31 16.98
C TYR A 304 4.62 -5.47 15.70
N ASN A 305 3.40 -5.06 15.32
CA ASN A 305 3.16 -4.21 14.16
C ASN A 305 3.87 -2.86 14.28
N GLN A 306 3.91 -2.23 15.46
CA GLN A 306 4.63 -0.97 15.69
C GLN A 306 6.13 -1.12 15.39
N SER A 307 6.75 -2.23 15.83
CA SER A 307 8.14 -2.53 15.51
C SER A 307 8.35 -2.72 14.00
N ILE A 308 7.48 -3.49 13.34
CA ILE A 308 7.58 -3.75 11.89
C ILE A 308 7.38 -2.47 11.08
N ARG A 309 6.40 -1.62 11.43
CA ARG A 309 6.17 -0.32 10.78
C ARG A 309 7.44 0.55 10.84
N SER A 310 8.02 0.70 12.03
CA SER A 310 9.28 1.45 12.22
C SER A 310 10.42 0.90 11.35
N HIS A 311 10.61 -0.43 11.35
CA HIS A 311 11.62 -1.09 10.52
C HIS A 311 11.35 -0.95 9.02
N CYS A 312 10.08 -1.01 8.60
CA CYS A 312 9.64 -0.88 7.22
C CYS A 312 9.97 0.51 6.69
N LEU A 313 9.56 1.58 7.39
CA LEU A 313 9.89 2.95 7.03
C LEU A 313 11.40 3.14 6.85
N ARG A 314 12.19 2.60 7.78
CA ARG A 314 13.65 2.77 7.76
C ARG A 314 14.34 1.96 6.68
N THR A 315 14.00 0.68 6.56
CA THR A 315 14.81 -0.27 5.78
C THR A 315 14.20 -0.56 4.42
N ALA A 316 12.88 -0.71 4.35
CA ALA A 316 12.18 -1.07 3.12
C ALA A 316 11.75 0.16 2.31
N ILE A 317 11.72 1.35 2.91
CA ILE A 317 11.43 2.62 2.21
C ILE A 317 12.69 3.49 2.15
N LEU A 318 13.15 4.05 3.28
CA LEU A 318 14.24 5.04 3.29
C LEU A 318 15.55 4.51 2.70
N ASN A 319 16.00 3.33 3.13
CA ASN A 319 17.24 2.75 2.59
C ASN A 319 17.09 2.35 1.11
N MET A 320 15.90 1.90 0.68
CA MET A 320 15.64 1.56 -0.72
C MET A 320 15.66 2.80 -1.61
N MET A 321 15.07 3.92 -1.19
CA MET A 321 15.15 5.20 -1.90
C MET A 321 16.59 5.72 -2.00
N ARG A 322 17.40 5.54 -0.95
CA ARG A 322 18.79 6.02 -0.93
C ARG A 322 19.75 5.14 -1.71
N LYS A 323 19.56 3.83 -1.65
CA LYS A 323 20.45 2.84 -2.27
C LYS A 323 19.62 1.69 -2.81
N PRO A 324 18.98 1.88 -3.99
CA PRO A 324 18.21 0.83 -4.59
C PRO A 324 19.09 -0.40 -4.93
N PRO A 325 18.53 -1.62 -4.93
CA PRO A 325 19.26 -2.82 -5.32
C PRO A 325 19.57 -2.85 -6.82
N VAL A 326 20.68 -3.49 -7.17
CA VAL A 326 21.11 -3.68 -8.56
C VAL A 326 20.01 -4.36 -9.39
N GLY A 327 19.68 -3.76 -10.52
CA GLY A 327 18.66 -4.20 -11.48
C GLY A 327 17.23 -3.74 -11.15
N LEU A 328 17.00 -3.18 -9.95
CA LEU A 328 15.69 -2.75 -9.47
C LEU A 328 15.61 -1.22 -9.28
N GLU A 329 16.63 -0.47 -9.68
CA GLU A 329 16.75 0.97 -9.46
C GLU A 329 15.56 1.73 -10.02
N GLU A 330 15.19 1.41 -11.25
CA GLU A 330 14.10 2.08 -11.94
C GLU A 330 12.73 1.72 -11.35
N VAL A 331 12.55 0.47 -10.95
CA VAL A 331 11.33 0.01 -10.28
C VAL A 331 11.16 0.72 -8.94
N VAL A 332 12.23 0.78 -8.14
CA VAL A 332 12.24 1.47 -6.85
C VAL A 332 11.94 2.96 -7.03
N ARG A 333 12.58 3.60 -8.03
CA ARG A 333 12.35 5.01 -8.36
C ARG A 333 10.89 5.25 -8.70
N LEU A 334 10.35 4.54 -9.70
CA LEU A 334 8.96 4.70 -10.15
C LEU A 334 7.95 4.35 -9.05
N HIS A 335 8.14 3.26 -8.31
CA HIS A 335 7.27 2.89 -7.19
C HIS A 335 7.13 4.06 -6.21
N PHE A 336 8.23 4.64 -5.75
CA PHE A 336 8.19 5.74 -4.78
C PHE A 336 7.72 7.07 -5.37
N GLN A 337 7.87 7.30 -6.68
CA GLN A 337 7.25 8.47 -7.33
C GLN A 337 5.73 8.36 -7.37
N TYR A 338 5.22 7.20 -7.82
CA TYR A 338 3.78 6.99 -7.99
C TYR A 338 3.05 6.75 -6.67
N ARG A 339 3.77 6.33 -5.62
CA ARG A 339 3.23 6.09 -4.27
C ARG A 339 3.53 7.20 -3.27
N ALA A 340 4.16 8.30 -3.71
CA ALA A 340 4.65 9.34 -2.82
C ALA A 340 3.54 9.91 -1.91
N ASP A 341 2.37 10.24 -2.46
CA ASP A 341 1.27 10.81 -1.67
C ASP A 341 0.70 9.81 -0.67
N GLN A 342 0.52 8.54 -1.07
CA GLN A 342 0.05 7.48 -0.17
C GLN A 342 1.06 7.21 0.94
N ILE A 343 2.37 7.25 0.65
CA ILE A 343 3.41 7.06 1.66
C ILE A 343 3.49 8.27 2.60
N LEU A 344 3.35 9.50 2.10
CA LEU A 344 3.29 10.70 2.95
C LEU A 344 2.12 10.63 3.94
N TYR A 345 0.94 10.18 3.49
CA TYR A 345 -0.19 9.92 4.38
C TYR A 345 0.11 8.80 5.40
N GLN A 346 0.71 7.69 4.94
CA GLN A 346 1.12 6.59 5.81
C GLN A 346 2.11 7.05 6.89
N LEU A 347 3.06 7.94 6.57
CA LEU A 347 3.99 8.50 7.55
C LEU A 347 3.25 9.24 8.66
N GLU A 348 2.28 10.09 8.29
CA GLU A 348 1.47 10.84 9.26
C GLU A 348 0.64 9.92 10.15
N GLU A 349 0.01 8.89 9.55
CA GLU A 349 -0.79 7.91 10.29
C GLU A 349 0.08 7.07 11.25
N TRP A 350 1.19 6.53 10.77
CA TRP A 350 2.06 5.67 11.56
C TRP A 350 2.80 6.46 12.64
N GLU A 351 3.18 7.70 12.35
CA GLU A 351 3.72 8.60 13.36
C GLU A 351 2.67 8.93 14.41
N ALA A 352 1.44 9.28 14.03
CA ALA A 352 0.37 9.62 14.96
C ALA A 352 -0.07 8.45 15.85
N SER A 353 0.00 7.22 15.33
CA SER A 353 -0.38 6.00 16.04
C SER A 353 0.77 5.29 16.77
N ALA A 354 2.01 5.76 16.62
CA ALA A 354 3.17 5.17 17.29
C ALA A 354 3.08 5.31 18.81
N ASP A 355 3.35 4.21 19.52
CA ASP A 355 3.50 4.22 20.98
C ASP A 355 4.78 4.96 21.41
N ALA A 356 4.90 5.24 22.71
CA ALA A 356 6.03 6.00 23.27
C ALA A 356 7.40 5.36 22.99
N GLY A 357 7.48 4.03 22.86
CA GLY A 357 8.73 3.32 22.58
C GLY A 357 9.17 3.44 21.12
N HIS A 358 8.22 3.49 20.19
CA HIS A 358 8.50 3.53 18.75
C HIS A 358 8.49 4.96 18.17
N LYS A 359 7.78 5.90 18.80
CA LYS A 359 7.60 7.28 18.34
C LYS A 359 8.92 7.96 17.96
N PRO A 360 10.01 7.92 18.77
CA PRO A 360 11.25 8.62 18.41
C PRO A 360 11.87 8.11 17.10
N ALA A 361 11.87 6.79 16.88
CA ALA A 361 12.43 6.17 15.69
C ALA A 361 11.57 6.46 14.43
N VAL A 362 10.24 6.41 14.59
CA VAL A 362 9.29 6.72 13.51
C VAL A 362 9.37 8.19 13.12
N SER A 363 9.36 9.12 14.08
CA SER A 363 9.47 10.56 13.82
C SER A 363 10.78 10.93 13.15
N LYS A 364 11.92 10.37 13.62
CA LYS A 364 13.22 10.57 12.98
C LYS A 364 13.24 10.08 11.53
N THR A 365 12.72 8.87 11.30
CA THR A 365 12.69 8.30 9.94
C THR A 365 11.74 9.09 9.03
N SER A 366 10.62 9.57 9.57
CA SER A 366 9.64 10.37 8.84
C SER A 366 10.21 11.72 8.41
N SER A 367 10.98 12.40 9.26
CA SER A 367 11.64 13.66 8.89
C SER A 367 12.71 13.47 7.81
N GLU A 368 13.41 12.33 7.80
CA GLU A 368 14.34 11.96 6.72
C GLU A 368 13.62 11.60 5.40
N LEU A 369 12.43 10.99 5.47
CA LEU A 369 11.67 10.53 4.30
C LEU A 369 10.88 11.63 3.59
N ARG A 370 10.24 12.54 4.33
CA ARG A 370 9.39 13.61 3.79
C ARG A 370 10.05 14.35 2.60
N PRO A 371 11.28 14.90 2.70
CA PRO A 371 11.88 15.63 1.58
C PRO A 371 12.19 14.73 0.37
N LEU A 372 12.52 13.45 0.59
CA LEU A 372 12.78 12.49 -0.49
C LEU A 372 11.49 12.15 -1.24
N LEU A 373 10.39 11.94 -0.52
CA LEU A 373 9.07 11.64 -1.10
C LEU A 373 8.49 12.87 -1.83
N GLU A 374 8.64 14.08 -1.27
CA GLU A 374 8.24 15.31 -1.94
C GLU A 374 9.05 15.58 -3.22
N ALA A 375 10.33 15.23 -3.23
CA ALA A 375 11.15 15.26 -4.44
C ALA A 375 10.69 14.22 -5.47
N ALA A 376 10.45 12.97 -5.04
CA ALA A 376 9.95 11.90 -5.90
C ALA A 376 8.60 12.29 -6.53
N ARG A 377 7.66 12.81 -5.72
CA ARG A 377 6.36 13.29 -6.19
C ARG A 377 6.48 14.34 -7.29
N ARG A 378 7.38 15.32 -7.14
CA ARG A 378 7.59 16.39 -8.14
C ARG A 378 8.19 15.90 -9.45
N GLN A 379 8.90 14.78 -9.41
CA GLN A 379 9.54 14.17 -10.59
C GLN A 379 8.63 13.13 -11.27
N ARG A 380 7.38 12.99 -10.81
CA ARG A 380 6.40 12.15 -11.47
C ARG A 380 6.10 12.74 -12.85
N VAL A 381 6.29 11.93 -13.89
CA VAL A 381 5.82 12.23 -15.24
C VAL A 381 4.41 11.69 -15.33
N ASP A 382 3.43 12.56 -15.55
CA ASP A 382 2.08 12.12 -15.87
C ASP A 382 2.09 11.52 -17.28
N ILE A 383 1.77 10.23 -17.37
CA ILE A 383 1.57 9.55 -18.65
C ILE A 383 0.21 10.04 -19.17
N PRO A 384 0.13 10.75 -20.31
CA PRO A 384 -1.15 11.10 -20.89
C PRO A 384 -1.95 9.80 -21.13
N PRO A 385 -3.26 9.77 -20.86
CA PRO A 385 -4.06 8.63 -21.30
C PRO A 385 -3.86 8.49 -22.81
N GLU A 386 -3.45 7.31 -23.27
CA GLU A 386 -3.50 6.99 -24.70
C GLU A 386 -4.94 7.24 -25.16
N VAL A 387 -5.09 8.04 -26.22
CA VAL A 387 -6.34 8.07 -26.99
C VAL A 387 -6.49 6.66 -27.49
N ILE A 388 -7.41 5.90 -26.89
CA ILE A 388 -7.89 4.67 -27.48
C ILE A 388 -8.63 5.12 -28.74
N ASP A 389 -7.96 5.08 -29.89
CA ASP A 389 -8.66 5.11 -31.18
C ASP A 389 -9.58 3.89 -31.16
N LEU A 390 -10.88 4.16 -31.03
CA LEU A 390 -11.95 3.17 -31.14
C LEU A 390 -12.29 2.89 -32.61
N ASP A 391 -11.30 2.98 -33.49
CA ASP A 391 -11.43 2.65 -34.91
C ASP A 391 -10.33 1.63 -35.25
N ASP A 392 -10.62 0.35 -35.01
CA ASP A 392 -10.32 -0.74 -35.95
C ASP A 392 -10.94 -2.06 -35.42
N ASP A 393 -11.69 -2.68 -36.34
CA ASP A 393 -12.46 -3.96 -36.33
C ASP A 393 -13.90 -3.99 -35.78
#